data_AF-A0AAU1KVG5-F1
#
_entry.id   AF-A0AAU1KVG5-F1
#
_cell.length_a   1.000
_cell.length_b   1.000
_cell.length_c   1.000
_cell.angle_alpha   90.00
_cell.angle_beta   90.00
_cell.angle_gamma   90.00
#
_symmetry.space_group_name_H-M   'P 1'
#
loop_
_entity.id
_entity.type
_entity.pdbx_description
1 polymer ?
#
loop_
_entity_poly.entity_id
_entity_poly.type
_entity_poly.pdbx_seq_one_letter_code
_entity_poly.pdbx_strand_id
1 'polypeptide(L)'
;MTPSTAGGRSADERRGAILRTARAVADDLAADAIPRDQVGRPPTDKTARLREAGLPAALTPPGPGRGADWRTGCAVIREIAAADSSVGDVLARHYVHAWSGRFYAGHHLATALEEESVRGQWLWTAQSPSPPPTMRPLGRT
;
A
#
# COMPACT_ATOMS: atom_id res chain seq x y z
N MET A 1 21.72 -11.67 -24.19
CA MET A 1 21.37 -11.83 -22.75
C MET A 1 19.88 -12.12 -22.68
N THR A 2 19.49 -13.39 -22.56
CA THR A 2 18.08 -13.80 -22.43
C THR A 2 17.58 -13.46 -21.03
N PRO A 3 16.43 -12.78 -20.86
CA PRO A 3 15.90 -12.53 -19.53
C PRO A 3 15.59 -13.88 -18.87
N SER A 4 15.96 -14.01 -17.58
CA SER A 4 15.74 -15.23 -16.80
C SER A 4 14.25 -15.48 -16.60
N THR A 5 13.73 -16.55 -17.21
CA THR A 5 12.32 -16.95 -17.17
C THR A 5 11.82 -17.22 -15.74
N ALA A 6 12.72 -17.56 -14.81
CA ALA A 6 12.40 -17.77 -13.40
C ALA A 6 12.05 -16.46 -12.68
N GLY A 7 12.72 -15.36 -13.01
CA GLY A 7 12.45 -14.04 -12.43
C GLY A 7 11.05 -13.53 -12.80
N GLY A 8 10.67 -13.69 -14.06
CA GLY A 8 9.34 -13.33 -14.58
C GLY A 8 8.20 -14.08 -13.89
N ARG A 9 8.34 -15.41 -13.73
CA ARG A 9 7.33 -16.22 -13.01
C ARG A 9 7.12 -15.76 -11.57
N SER A 10 8.19 -15.45 -10.84
CA SER A 10 8.07 -14.95 -9.46
C SER A 10 7.37 -13.58 -9.37
N ALA A 11 7.53 -12.73 -10.39
CA ALA A 11 6.89 -11.43 -10.46
C ALA A 11 5.39 -11.57 -10.75
N ASP A 12 5.01 -12.49 -11.65
CA ASP A 12 3.61 -12.79 -11.96
C ASP A 12 2.88 -13.44 -10.77
N GLU A 13 3.52 -14.37 -10.07
CA GLU A 13 2.99 -14.96 -8.83
C GLU A 13 2.77 -13.92 -7.74
N ARG A 14 3.76 -13.02 -7.54
CA ARG A 14 3.64 -11.90 -6.60
C ARG A 14 2.50 -10.96 -6.99
N ARG A 15 2.42 -10.58 -8.26
CA ARG A 15 1.32 -9.76 -8.79
C ARG A 15 -0.03 -10.42 -8.52
N GLY A 16 -0.16 -11.72 -8.79
CA GLY A 16 -1.36 -12.49 -8.52
C GLY A 16 -1.71 -12.52 -7.03
N ALA A 17 -0.72 -12.70 -6.15
CA ALA A 17 -0.93 -12.66 -4.70
C ALA A 17 -1.42 -11.29 -4.21
N ILE A 18 -0.79 -10.21 -4.67
CA ILE A 18 -1.19 -8.83 -4.31
C ILE A 18 -2.64 -8.57 -4.75
N LEU A 19 -3.03 -8.96 -5.96
CA LEU A 19 -4.39 -8.76 -6.45
C LEU A 19 -5.43 -9.60 -5.69
N ARG A 20 -5.09 -10.83 -5.28
CA ARG A 20 -5.98 -11.63 -4.42
C ARG A 20 -6.17 -10.97 -3.05
N THR A 21 -5.11 -10.45 -2.45
CA THR A 21 -5.21 -9.69 -1.20
C THR A 21 -6.07 -8.44 -1.37
N ALA A 22 -5.87 -7.69 -2.45
CA ALA A 22 -6.68 -6.50 -2.74
C ALA A 22 -8.16 -6.84 -2.88
N ARG A 23 -8.50 -7.94 -3.56
CA ARG A 23 -9.88 -8.41 -3.70
C ARG A 23 -10.51 -8.74 -2.35
N ALA A 24 -9.81 -9.51 -1.52
CA ALA A 24 -10.30 -9.87 -0.19
C ALA A 24 -10.56 -8.62 0.68
N VAL A 25 -9.65 -7.64 0.62
CA VAL A 25 -9.86 -6.36 1.31
C VAL A 25 -11.04 -5.58 0.70
N ALA A 26 -11.18 -5.55 -0.62
CA ALA A 26 -12.30 -4.88 -1.28
C ALA A 26 -13.66 -5.47 -0.85
N ASP A 27 -13.76 -6.80 -0.78
CA ASP A 27 -14.96 -7.49 -0.30
C ASP A 27 -15.32 -7.08 1.14
N ASP A 28 -14.32 -6.97 2.03
CA ASP A 28 -14.51 -6.50 3.42
C ASP A 28 -14.94 -5.01 3.49
N LEU A 29 -14.43 -4.16 2.59
CA LEU A 29 -14.73 -2.73 2.56
C LEU A 29 -16.14 -2.44 2.02
N ALA A 30 -16.61 -3.24 1.07
CA ALA A 30 -17.91 -3.03 0.42
C ALA A 30 -19.08 -3.09 1.41
N ALA A 31 -18.94 -3.84 2.52
CA ALA A 31 -20.00 -4.05 3.50
C ALA A 31 -20.48 -2.77 4.20
N ASP A 32 -19.61 -1.76 4.36
CA ASP A 32 -19.93 -0.52 5.09
C ASP A 32 -19.54 0.77 4.34
N ALA A 33 -19.10 0.68 3.09
CA ALA A 33 -18.71 1.84 2.28
C ALA A 33 -19.85 2.86 2.12
N ILE A 34 -21.02 2.42 1.64
CA ILE A 34 -22.16 3.32 1.33
C ILE A 34 -22.73 3.99 2.60
N PRO A 35 -23.07 3.26 3.69
CA PRO A 35 -23.64 3.89 4.87
C PRO A 35 -22.67 4.88 5.53
N ARG A 36 -21.37 4.58 5.52
CA ARG A 36 -20.34 5.45 6.08
C ARG A 36 -20.18 6.74 5.27
N ASP A 37 -20.16 6.62 3.94
CA ASP A 37 -20.03 7.76 3.03
C ASP A 37 -21.22 8.74 3.17
N GLN A 38 -22.44 8.21 3.27
CA GLN A 38 -23.66 9.00 3.45
C GLN A 38 -23.66 9.86 4.72
N VAL A 39 -22.98 9.41 5.79
CA VAL A 39 -22.84 10.18 7.03
C VAL A 39 -21.52 10.95 7.12
N GLY A 40 -20.73 10.97 6.06
CA GLY A 40 -19.47 11.73 5.97
C GLY A 40 -18.37 11.25 6.92
N ARG A 41 -18.40 9.99 7.37
CA ARG A 41 -17.39 9.48 8.32
C ARG A 41 -16.09 9.11 7.58
N PRO A 42 -14.91 9.57 8.04
CA PRO A 42 -13.64 9.24 7.40
C PRO A 42 -13.31 7.75 7.54
N PRO A 43 -12.57 7.16 6.58
CA PRO A 43 -12.24 5.73 6.56
C PRO A 43 -11.08 5.36 7.51
N THR A 44 -10.97 6.01 8.68
CA THR A 44 -9.83 5.83 9.60
C THR A 44 -9.64 4.36 9.99
N ASP A 45 -10.72 3.67 10.35
CA ASP A 45 -10.70 2.25 10.74
C ASP A 45 -10.30 1.33 9.57
N LYS A 46 -10.49 1.79 8.32
CA LYS A 46 -10.13 1.03 7.11
C LYS A 46 -8.65 1.14 6.76
N THR A 47 -7.97 2.19 7.22
CA THR A 47 -6.51 2.31 7.06
C THR A 47 -5.75 1.26 7.86
N ALA A 48 -6.30 0.81 8.99
CA ALA A 48 -5.76 -0.31 9.77
C ALA A 48 -5.88 -1.62 8.96
N ARG A 49 -7.04 -1.88 8.35
CA ARG A 49 -7.27 -3.07 7.52
C ARG A 49 -6.30 -3.16 6.34
N LEU A 50 -6.02 -2.04 5.66
CA LEU A 50 -5.02 -2.01 4.58
C LEU A 50 -3.64 -2.46 5.08
N ARG A 51 -3.22 -2.02 6.27
CA ARG A 51 -1.92 -2.36 6.88
C ARG A 51 -1.87 -3.81 7.34
N GLU A 52 -2.92 -4.30 7.98
CA GLU A 52 -3.05 -5.72 8.35
C GLU A 52 -2.94 -6.63 7.13
N ALA A 53 -3.52 -6.21 5.99
CA ALA A 53 -3.40 -6.91 4.72
C ALA A 53 -2.02 -6.75 4.06
N GLY A 54 -1.12 -5.93 4.60
CA GLY A 54 0.20 -5.68 4.04
C GLY A 54 0.21 -4.91 2.70
N LEU A 55 -0.92 -4.32 2.31
CA LEU A 55 -1.04 -3.64 1.01
C LEU A 55 -0.10 -2.42 0.88
N PRO A 56 0.11 -1.57 1.90
CA PRO A 56 1.05 -0.46 1.78
C PRO A 56 2.49 -0.91 1.49
N ALA A 57 2.97 -1.94 2.20
CA ALA A 57 4.30 -2.48 1.96
C ALA A 57 4.42 -3.13 0.57
N ALA A 58 3.38 -3.85 0.13
CA ALA A 58 3.31 -4.43 -1.21
C ALA A 58 3.31 -3.37 -2.32
N LEU A 59 2.78 -2.17 -2.05
CA LEU A 59 2.71 -1.03 -2.95
C LEU A 59 3.88 -0.04 -2.75
N THR A 60 5.05 -0.54 -2.39
CA THR A 60 6.30 0.20 -2.53
C THR A 60 6.89 0.01 -3.94
N PRO A 61 7.78 0.92 -4.40
CA PRO A 61 8.49 0.72 -5.66
C PRO A 61 9.20 -0.63 -5.75
N PRO A 62 9.25 -1.25 -6.95
CA PRO A 62 9.73 -2.62 -7.11
C PRO A 62 11.23 -2.70 -6.83
N GLY A 63 11.62 -3.76 -6.11
CA GLY A 63 13.01 -4.11 -5.80
C GLY A 63 13.17 -5.63 -5.76
N PRO A 64 14.37 -6.15 -5.47
CA PRO A 64 14.60 -7.59 -5.36
C PRO A 64 13.62 -8.23 -4.37
N GLY A 65 12.69 -9.04 -4.88
CA GLY A 65 11.71 -9.75 -4.06
C GLY A 65 10.57 -8.92 -3.45
N ARG A 66 10.44 -7.62 -3.76
CA ARG A 66 9.44 -6.72 -3.14
C ARG A 66 8.78 -5.75 -4.12
N GLY A 67 7.71 -5.12 -3.64
CA GLY A 67 7.06 -3.98 -4.29
C GLY A 67 6.23 -4.36 -5.52
N ALA A 68 5.66 -3.33 -6.14
CA ALA A 68 4.78 -3.45 -7.30
C ALA A 68 5.15 -2.41 -8.36
N ASP A 69 5.00 -2.79 -9.63
CA ASP A 69 5.11 -1.84 -10.75
C ASP A 69 3.83 -1.01 -10.91
N TRP A 70 3.88 0.06 -11.69
CA TRP A 70 2.73 0.95 -11.91
C TRP A 70 1.49 0.21 -12.40
N ARG A 71 1.66 -0.78 -13.29
CA ARG A 71 0.53 -1.56 -13.81
C ARG A 71 -0.18 -2.34 -12.71
N THR A 72 0.58 -2.98 -11.82
CA THR A 72 0.05 -3.74 -10.68
C THR A 72 -0.56 -2.82 -9.64
N GLY A 73 0.15 -1.75 -9.25
CA GLY A 73 -0.35 -0.79 -8.27
C GLY A 73 -1.66 -0.13 -8.72
N CYS A 74 -1.76 0.32 -9.98
CA CYS A 74 -3.01 0.87 -10.51
C CYS A 74 -4.15 -0.16 -10.57
N ALA A 75 -3.85 -1.45 -10.81
CA ALA A 75 -4.88 -2.48 -10.77
C ALA A 75 -5.42 -2.70 -9.34
N VAL A 76 -4.54 -2.70 -8.34
CA VAL A 76 -4.94 -2.77 -6.92
C VAL A 76 -5.76 -1.56 -6.51
N ILE A 77 -5.33 -0.36 -6.88
CA ILE A 77 -6.05 0.88 -6.56
C ILE A 77 -7.46 0.86 -7.17
N ARG A 78 -7.61 0.43 -8.43
CA ARG A 78 -8.93 0.31 -9.06
C ARG A 78 -9.82 -0.71 -8.37
N GLU A 79 -9.26 -1.84 -7.95
CA GLU A 79 -9.99 -2.87 -7.23
C GLU A 79 -10.56 -2.32 -5.91
N ILE A 80 -9.71 -1.67 -5.12
CA ILE A 80 -10.13 -1.08 -3.83
C ILE A 80 -11.10 0.08 -4.05
N ALA A 81 -10.84 0.96 -5.02
CA ALA A 81 -11.70 2.11 -5.31
C ALA A 81 -13.09 1.71 -5.80
N ALA A 82 -13.23 0.55 -6.43
CA ALA A 82 -14.52 0.02 -6.87
C ALA A 82 -15.42 -0.41 -5.69
N ALA A 83 -14.82 -0.88 -4.59
CA ALA A 83 -15.53 -1.17 -3.35
C ALA A 83 -15.74 0.08 -2.48
N ASP A 84 -14.73 0.96 -2.44
CA ASP A 84 -14.71 2.14 -1.60
C ASP A 84 -13.79 3.22 -2.18
N SER A 85 -14.37 4.24 -2.82
CA SER A 85 -13.62 5.30 -3.50
C SER A 85 -12.76 6.15 -2.55
N SER A 86 -13.21 6.33 -1.30
CA SER A 86 -12.47 7.09 -0.28
C SER A 86 -11.20 6.35 0.15
N VAL A 87 -11.31 5.03 0.35
CA VAL A 87 -10.14 4.19 0.65
C VAL A 87 -9.22 4.05 -0.57
N GLY A 88 -9.81 3.95 -1.76
CA GLY A 88 -9.08 3.95 -3.02
C GLY A 88 -8.20 5.20 -3.21
N ASP A 89 -8.73 6.38 -2.88
CA ASP A 89 -7.97 7.64 -2.91
C ASP A 89 -6.79 7.64 -1.92
N VAL A 90 -7.01 7.17 -0.69
CA VAL A 90 -5.94 7.03 0.31
C VAL A 90 -4.81 6.13 -0.22
N LEU A 91 -5.17 5.00 -0.81
CA LEU A 91 -4.19 4.06 -1.36
C LEU A 91 -3.48 4.61 -2.60
N ALA A 92 -4.17 5.39 -3.43
CA ALA A 92 -3.59 6.05 -4.59
C ALA A 92 -2.55 7.10 -4.18
N ARG A 93 -2.88 7.94 -3.20
CA ARG A 93 -1.93 8.92 -2.62
C ARG A 93 -0.72 8.23 -2.04
N HIS A 94 -0.93 7.15 -1.29
CA HIS A 94 0.17 6.33 -0.80
C HIS A 94 1.09 5.87 -1.91
N TYR A 95 0.53 5.32 -2.98
CA TYR A 95 1.35 4.76 -4.05
C TYR A 95 2.20 5.82 -4.74
N VAL A 96 1.63 6.99 -5.04
CA VAL A 96 2.38 8.12 -5.62
C VAL A 96 3.48 8.59 -4.68
N HIS A 97 3.18 8.75 -3.39
CA HIS A 97 4.17 9.20 -2.40
C HIS A 97 5.28 8.17 -2.16
N ALA A 98 4.98 6.88 -2.16
CA ALA A 98 5.97 5.82 -2.03
C ALA A 98 7.00 5.84 -3.19
N TRP A 99 6.61 6.30 -4.37
CA TRP A 99 7.50 6.50 -5.53
C TRP A 99 8.26 7.82 -5.51
N SER A 100 7.85 8.80 -4.70
CA SER A 100 8.42 10.16 -4.73
C SER A 100 9.94 10.20 -4.48
N GLY A 101 10.45 9.32 -3.60
CA GLY A 101 11.89 9.18 -3.36
C GLY A 101 12.68 8.86 -4.63
N ARG A 102 12.13 8.05 -5.54
CA ARG A 102 12.78 7.72 -6.82
C ARG A 102 12.76 8.87 -7.82
N PHE A 103 11.88 9.86 -7.65
CA PHE A 103 11.81 11.04 -8.52
C PHE A 103 12.68 12.19 -8.03
N TYR A 104 12.81 12.34 -6.71
CA TYR A 104 13.37 13.57 -6.11
C TYR A 104 14.61 13.36 -5.24
N ALA A 105 14.94 12.11 -4.85
CA ALA A 105 16.08 11.81 -3.98
C ALA A 105 17.14 10.94 -4.67
N GLY A 106 18.34 10.88 -4.08
CA GLY A 106 19.39 9.96 -4.51
C GLY A 106 18.99 8.50 -4.26
N HIS A 107 19.45 7.58 -5.12
CA HIS A 107 19.09 6.15 -5.10
C HIS A 107 19.23 5.50 -3.72
N HIS A 108 20.31 5.77 -2.99
CA HIS A 108 20.54 5.22 -1.65
C HIS A 108 19.47 5.67 -0.65
N LEU A 109 19.14 6.97 -0.64
CA LEU A 109 18.12 7.51 0.24
C LEU A 109 16.72 6.99 -0.12
N ALA A 110 16.41 6.91 -1.41
CA ALA A 110 15.16 6.34 -1.89
C ALA A 110 15.01 4.87 -1.44
N THR A 111 16.04 4.05 -1.64
CA THR A 111 16.04 2.64 -1.24
C THR A 111 15.86 2.48 0.27
N ALA A 112 16.60 3.26 1.07
CA ALA A 112 16.48 3.21 2.52
C ALA A 112 15.07 3.59 2.99
N LEU A 113 14.46 4.61 2.36
CA LEU A 113 13.09 5.04 2.68
C LEU A 113 12.05 3.99 2.30
N GLU A 114 12.21 3.31 1.17
CA GLU A 114 11.36 2.20 0.74
C GLU A 114 11.42 1.04 1.75
N GLU A 115 12.62 0.66 2.18
CA GLU A 115 12.82 -0.43 3.15
C GLU A 115 12.26 -0.09 4.53
N GLU A 116 12.44 1.15 4.98
CA GLU A 116 11.83 1.64 6.22
C GLU A 116 10.29 1.63 6.12
N SER A 117 9.75 2.07 4.98
CA SER A 117 8.30 2.06 4.73
C SER A 117 7.71 0.66 4.81
N VAL A 118 8.41 -0.33 4.23
CA VAL A 118 8.01 -1.75 4.33
C VAL A 118 8.07 -2.23 5.77
N ARG A 119 9.18 -1.97 6.47
CA ARG A 119 9.40 -2.43 7.85
C ARG A 119 8.39 -1.84 8.83
N GLY A 120 8.10 -0.56 8.68
CA GLY A 120 7.13 0.16 9.50
C GLY A 120 5.68 0.05 9.02
N GLN A 121 5.41 -0.65 7.91
CA GLN A 121 4.09 -0.71 7.26
C GLN A 121 3.48 0.68 7.04
N TRP A 122 4.29 1.65 6.62
CA TRP A 122 3.90 3.06 6.51
C TRP A 122 2.85 3.27 5.42
N LEU A 123 1.75 3.92 5.80
CA LEU A 123 0.78 4.46 4.85
C LEU A 123 1.08 5.94 4.65
N TRP A 124 1.80 6.24 3.57
CA TRP A 124 2.05 7.59 3.11
C TRP A 124 0.73 8.27 2.71
N THR A 125 0.33 9.33 3.41
CA THR A 125 -0.77 10.20 2.97
C THR A 125 -0.27 11.64 3.01
N ALA A 126 -1.04 12.62 2.53
CA ALA A 126 -0.62 14.02 2.55
C ALA A 126 -0.28 14.56 3.96
N GLN A 127 -0.74 13.88 5.03
CA GLN A 127 -0.20 14.00 6.38
C GLN A 127 0.84 12.89 6.57
N SER A 128 2.07 13.26 6.98
CA SER A 128 3.26 12.44 7.29
C SER A 128 3.01 10.94 7.50
N PRO A 129 3.91 10.02 7.04
CA PRO A 129 3.74 8.58 7.21
C PRO A 129 3.28 8.25 8.63
N SER A 130 2.03 7.82 8.74
CA SER A 130 1.46 7.43 10.03
C SER A 130 1.95 6.01 10.29
N PRO A 131 2.61 5.71 11.42
CA PRO A 131 2.84 4.33 11.83
C PRO A 131 1.51 3.68 12.26
N PRO A 132 1.37 2.33 12.24
CA PRO A 132 0.19 1.66 12.77
C PRO A 132 -0.08 2.05 14.25
N PRO A 133 -1.33 2.03 14.73
CA PRO A 133 -1.72 2.51 16.07
C PRO A 133 -1.20 1.70 17.28
N THR A 134 -0.15 0.91 17.13
CA THR A 134 0.55 0.23 18.24
C THR A 134 2.00 0.65 18.32
N MET A 135 2.25 1.72 19.08
CA MET A 135 3.43 1.89 19.94
C MET A 135 3.11 3.03 20.91
N ARG A 136 2.43 2.68 22.00
CA ARG A 136 2.37 3.53 23.19
C ARG A 136 3.79 3.52 23.78
N PRO A 137 4.45 4.66 24.03
CA PRO A 137 5.70 4.64 24.77
C PRO A 137 5.36 4.09 26.15
N LEU A 138 5.92 2.92 26.50
CA LEU A 138 6.08 2.57 27.91
C LEU A 138 6.87 3.72 28.53
N GLY A 139 6.28 4.27 29.60
CA GLY A 139 6.66 5.55 30.18
C GLY A 139 8.16 5.68 30.43
N ARG A 140 8.64 6.92 30.33
CA ARG A 140 9.84 7.33 31.03
C ARG A 140 9.37 8.06 32.29
N THR A 141 9.49 7.36 33.42
CA THR A 141 9.71 7.99 34.73
C THR A 141 11.12 8.57 34.78
#